data_AF-A0A353P8H2-F1
#
_entry.id   AF-A0A353P8H2-F1
#
_cell.length_a   1.000
_cell.length_b   1.000
_cell.length_c   1.000
_cell.angle_alpha   90.00
_cell.angle_beta   90.00
_cell.angle_gamma   90.00
#
_symmetry.space_group_name_H-M   'P 1'
#
loop_
_entity.id
_entity.type
_entity.pdbx_description
1 polymer ?
#
loop_
_entity_poly.entity_id
_entity_poly.type
_entity_poly.pdbx_seq_one_letter_code
_entity_poly.pdbx_strand_id
1 'polypeptide(L)'
;TLASNARWRVWGNQTLMAELSVGRADRRIPLNLDAWDGYQAERHYLAEAMRDGSRPNLVVLSGDFHSHIVAHLKVDYRQANNQDPANTIGVEFMTTSITSAGGLDAINTALKRDPRNPKIDVPIGNQLLGALNPHIRFADLGHHGYSVMTFTDAYAEWTAYVVDKNQPEGFVRERVFRRLRAFADSTQLQELPPLDAWDRLQRLG
;
A
#
# COMPACT_ATOMS: atom_id res chain seq x y z
N THR A 1 21.62 7.31 -4.81
CA THR A 1 20.42 6.44 -4.83
C THR A 1 20.62 5.08 -4.16
N LEU A 2 21.84 4.51 -4.10
CA LEU A 2 22.18 3.52 -3.05
C LEU A 2 23.14 4.09 -2.00
N ALA A 3 24.05 4.98 -2.40
CA ALA A 3 24.97 5.70 -1.51
C ALA A 3 24.42 7.03 -0.94
N SER A 4 23.08 7.19 -0.90
CA SER A 4 22.49 8.44 -0.39
C SER A 4 22.55 8.47 1.15
N ASN A 5 22.92 9.62 1.71
CA ASN A 5 22.84 9.88 3.16
C ASN A 5 21.54 10.59 3.55
N ALA A 6 20.58 10.72 2.62
CA ALA A 6 19.27 11.26 2.94
C ALA A 6 18.55 10.40 3.99
N ARG A 7 17.76 11.06 4.84
CA ARG A 7 17.01 10.38 5.90
C ARG A 7 16.01 9.37 5.37
N TRP A 8 15.43 9.63 4.20
CA TRP A 8 14.52 8.75 3.50
C TRP A 8 15.04 8.44 2.10
N ARG A 9 14.84 7.20 1.67
CA ARG A 9 15.00 6.78 0.27
C ARG A 9 13.61 6.60 -0.31
N VAL A 10 13.22 7.42 -1.28
CA VAL A 10 11.88 7.34 -1.88
C VAL A 10 12.00 6.88 -3.33
N TRP A 11 11.20 5.88 -3.69
CA TRP A 11 11.11 5.38 -5.06
C TRP A 11 9.66 5.46 -5.55
N GLY A 12 9.42 6.34 -6.52
CA GLY A 12 8.18 6.33 -7.30
C GLY A 12 8.22 5.20 -8.33
N ASN A 13 7.26 4.29 -8.24
CA ASN A 13 7.12 3.11 -9.08
C ASN A 13 5.68 3.05 -9.62
N GLN A 14 5.45 2.44 -10.78
CA GLN A 14 4.13 2.43 -11.40
C GLN A 14 3.22 1.35 -10.80
N THR A 15 3.76 0.14 -10.64
CA THR A 15 3.01 -1.08 -10.29
C THR A 15 3.33 -1.58 -8.87
N LEU A 16 2.64 -2.62 -8.38
CA LEU A 16 2.91 -3.18 -7.05
C LEU A 16 4.29 -3.86 -7.01
N MET A 17 5.15 -3.42 -6.09
CA MET A 17 6.47 -4.01 -5.83
C MET A 17 6.38 -5.20 -4.86
N ALA A 18 5.55 -5.08 -3.83
CA ALA A 18 5.29 -6.12 -2.85
C ALA A 18 4.71 -7.37 -3.51
N GLU A 19 5.06 -8.54 -2.98
CA GLU A 19 4.57 -9.79 -3.56
C GLU A 19 3.08 -9.99 -3.34
N LEU A 20 2.34 -10.26 -4.42
CA LEU A 20 0.95 -10.68 -4.33
C LEU A 20 0.85 -12.12 -4.83
N SER A 21 0.69 -13.06 -3.92
CA SER A 21 0.68 -14.48 -4.28
C SER A 21 -0.37 -15.28 -3.50
N VAL A 22 -0.62 -16.49 -3.99
CA VAL A 22 -1.40 -17.52 -3.31
C VAL A 22 -0.54 -18.78 -3.12
N GLY A 23 -0.98 -19.68 -2.24
CA GLY A 23 -0.26 -20.92 -1.96
C GLY A 23 0.52 -20.88 -0.65
N ARG A 24 1.38 -21.88 -0.44
CA ARG A 24 2.15 -22.06 0.80
C ARG A 24 3.51 -21.38 0.68
N ALA A 25 4.19 -21.14 1.79
CA ALA A 25 5.50 -20.44 1.80
C ALA A 25 6.56 -21.12 0.91
N ASP A 26 6.52 -22.45 0.78
CA ASP A 26 7.41 -23.24 -0.08
C ASP A 26 6.98 -23.28 -1.55
N ARG A 27 5.74 -22.91 -1.85
CA ARG A 27 5.19 -22.87 -3.21
C ARG A 27 4.18 -21.73 -3.34
N ARG A 28 4.72 -20.54 -3.60
CA ARG A 28 3.97 -19.30 -3.82
C ARG A 28 3.73 -19.13 -5.32
N ILE A 29 2.48 -18.82 -5.69
CA ILE A 29 2.03 -18.64 -7.08
C ILE A 29 1.72 -17.15 -7.26
N PRO A 30 2.44 -16.44 -8.15
CA PRO A 30 2.24 -15.00 -8.37
C PRO A 30 0.84 -14.70 -8.93
N LEU A 31 0.23 -13.60 -8.50
CA LEU A 31 -1.11 -13.18 -8.94
C LEU A 31 -1.09 -12.06 -9.97
N ASN A 32 -0.08 -11.18 -9.97
CA ASN A 32 -0.01 -10.05 -10.92
C ASN A 32 1.27 -10.08 -11.77
N LEU A 33 1.25 -10.88 -12.84
CA LEU A 33 2.41 -11.03 -13.74
C LEU A 33 2.74 -9.77 -14.56
N ASP A 34 1.83 -8.80 -14.64
CA ASP A 34 2.08 -7.49 -15.28
C ASP A 34 2.86 -6.54 -14.35
N ALA A 35 2.85 -6.82 -13.05
CA ALA A 35 3.63 -6.11 -12.03
C ALA A 35 4.90 -6.88 -11.64
N TRP A 36 5.51 -6.53 -10.51
CA TRP A 36 6.77 -7.12 -10.05
C TRP A 36 6.69 -8.61 -9.70
N ASP A 37 5.50 -9.20 -9.58
CA ASP A 37 5.37 -10.65 -9.42
C ASP A 37 5.78 -11.44 -10.67
N GLY A 38 5.79 -10.81 -11.85
CA GLY A 38 6.33 -11.37 -13.09
C GLY A 38 7.86 -11.31 -13.20
N TYR A 39 8.52 -10.51 -12.35
CA TYR A 39 9.95 -10.18 -12.41
C TYR A 39 10.64 -10.51 -11.08
N GLN A 40 10.43 -11.72 -10.57
CA GLN A 40 10.85 -12.11 -9.22
C GLN A 40 12.36 -12.05 -9.01
N ALA A 41 13.15 -12.41 -10.03
CA ALA A 41 14.61 -12.38 -9.96
C ALA A 41 15.14 -10.94 -9.87
N GLU A 42 14.59 -10.05 -10.68
CA GLU A 42 14.91 -8.62 -10.70
C GLU A 42 14.44 -7.93 -9.41
N ARG A 43 13.23 -8.27 -8.94
CA ARG A 43 12.71 -7.81 -7.65
C ARG A 43 13.68 -8.17 -6.52
N HIS A 44 14.12 -9.44 -6.47
CA HIS A 44 15.06 -9.90 -5.47
C HIS A 44 16.42 -9.19 -5.59
N TYR A 45 16.95 -9.04 -6.80
CA TYR A 45 18.21 -8.33 -7.04
C TYR A 45 18.16 -6.88 -6.53
N LEU A 46 17.09 -6.15 -6.84
CA LEU A 46 16.90 -4.78 -6.36
C LEU A 46 16.70 -4.73 -4.85
N ALA A 47 15.93 -5.66 -4.28
CA ALA A 47 15.73 -5.74 -2.84
C ALA A 47 17.04 -5.97 -2.10
N GLU A 48 17.88 -6.89 -2.59
CA GLU A 48 19.23 -7.12 -2.06
C GLU A 48 20.10 -5.86 -2.17
N ALA A 49 20.11 -5.21 -3.33
CA ALA A 49 20.89 -3.98 -3.54
C ALA A 49 20.43 -2.82 -2.64
N MET A 50 19.14 -2.74 -2.33
CA MET A 50 18.55 -1.70 -1.49
C MET A 50 18.57 -2.02 0.00
N ARG A 51 18.82 -3.28 0.38
CA ARG A 51 18.83 -3.71 1.78
C ARG A 51 19.87 -2.92 2.58
N ASP A 52 19.39 -2.23 3.60
CA ASP A 52 20.21 -1.63 4.65
C ASP A 52 19.55 -1.97 5.98
N GLY A 53 20.02 -3.06 6.61
CA GLY A 53 19.45 -3.53 7.88
C GLY A 53 19.64 -2.57 9.05
N SER A 54 20.48 -1.53 8.89
CA SER A 54 20.62 -0.45 9.88
C SER A 54 19.60 0.68 9.67
N ARG A 55 19.03 0.79 8.45
CA ARG A 55 18.11 1.86 8.05
C ARG A 55 17.08 1.33 7.04
N PRO A 56 15.98 0.70 7.49
CA PRO A 56 14.88 0.26 6.62
C PRO A 56 14.00 1.43 6.16
N ASN A 57 14.64 2.52 5.72
CA ASN A 57 14.05 3.82 5.40
C ASN A 57 13.64 3.96 3.92
N LEU A 58 13.48 2.84 3.21
CA LEU A 58 12.96 2.84 1.84
C LEU A 58 11.43 2.98 1.89
N VAL A 59 10.91 3.97 1.16
CA VAL A 59 9.50 4.15 0.89
C VAL A 59 9.27 4.02 -0.61
N VAL A 60 8.46 3.04 -1.01
CA VAL A 60 7.99 2.90 -2.40
C VAL A 60 6.58 3.45 -2.50
N LEU A 61 6.34 4.29 -3.51
CA LEU A 61 5.03 4.84 -3.82
C LEU A 61 4.57 4.27 -5.16
N SER A 62 3.39 3.65 -5.20
CA SER A 62 2.88 2.97 -6.41
C SER A 62 1.38 3.18 -6.65
N GLY A 63 0.91 2.72 -7.81
CA GLY A 63 -0.49 2.80 -8.24
C GLY A 63 -0.88 1.60 -9.11
N ASP A 64 -1.58 1.84 -10.21
CA ASP A 64 -1.97 0.84 -11.24
C ASP A 64 -3.00 -0.22 -10.80
N PHE A 65 -2.86 -0.83 -9.63
CA PHE A 65 -3.75 -1.91 -9.17
C PHE A 65 -5.15 -1.44 -8.68
N HIS A 66 -5.45 -0.14 -8.83
CA HIS A 66 -6.72 0.51 -8.45
C HIS A 66 -7.19 0.14 -7.03
N SER A 67 -6.24 0.04 -6.11
CA SER A 67 -6.45 -0.36 -4.73
C SER A 67 -5.46 0.36 -3.83
N HIS A 68 -5.84 0.61 -2.58
CA HIS A 68 -4.85 0.98 -1.58
C HIS A 68 -4.20 -0.28 -1.00
N ILE A 69 -2.87 -0.37 -1.04
CA ILE A 69 -2.13 -1.46 -0.40
C ILE A 69 -0.98 -0.85 0.40
N VAL A 70 -0.83 -1.30 1.65
CA VAL A 70 0.36 -0.99 2.47
C VAL A 70 1.03 -2.28 2.84
N ALA A 71 2.29 -2.41 2.43
CA ALA A 71 3.03 -3.65 2.57
C ALA A 71 4.47 -3.42 3.01
N HIS A 72 4.98 -4.32 3.84
CA HIS A 72 6.40 -4.46 4.08
C HIS A 72 7.09 -4.99 2.83
N LEU A 73 8.16 -4.33 2.41
CA LEU A 73 9.00 -4.79 1.32
C LEU A 73 10.10 -5.70 1.86
N LYS A 74 10.30 -6.83 1.19
CA LYS A 74 11.16 -7.91 1.68
C LYS A 74 12.18 -8.31 0.64
N VAL A 75 13.33 -8.80 1.11
CA VAL A 75 14.26 -9.56 0.27
C VAL A 75 13.66 -10.93 -0.03
N ASP A 76 13.15 -11.62 0.99
CA ASP A 76 12.52 -12.94 0.90
C ASP A 76 11.11 -12.93 1.49
N TYR A 77 10.11 -13.02 0.61
CA TYR A 77 8.68 -13.04 0.96
C TYR A 77 8.20 -14.37 1.55
N ARG A 78 9.02 -15.43 1.52
CA ARG A 78 8.70 -16.70 2.20
C ARG A 78 8.82 -16.58 3.72
N GLN A 79 9.54 -15.55 4.19
CA GLN A 79 9.72 -15.27 5.61
C GLN A 79 8.66 -14.29 6.09
N ALA A 80 7.73 -14.74 6.92
CA ALA A 80 6.57 -13.94 7.34
C ALA A 80 6.89 -12.81 8.35
N ASN A 81 8.04 -12.86 9.04
CA ASN A 81 8.36 -11.87 10.07
C ASN A 81 8.64 -10.49 9.46
N ASN A 82 7.74 -9.53 9.66
CA ASN A 82 7.88 -8.15 9.19
C ASN A 82 8.74 -7.26 10.10
N GLN A 83 9.11 -7.78 11.27
CA GLN A 83 9.96 -7.09 12.23
C GLN A 83 11.43 -7.48 12.10
N ASP A 84 11.78 -8.31 11.11
CA ASP A 84 13.16 -8.68 10.83
C ASP A 84 13.83 -7.60 9.95
N PRO A 85 14.77 -6.80 10.49
CA PRO A 85 15.47 -5.77 9.72
C PRO A 85 16.47 -6.34 8.72
N ALA A 86 16.88 -7.62 8.85
CA ALA A 86 17.76 -8.27 7.87
C ALA A 86 17.02 -8.67 6.59
N ASN A 87 15.69 -8.76 6.65
CA ASN A 87 14.84 -9.15 5.53
C ASN A 87 13.92 -8.01 5.06
N THR A 88 13.49 -7.11 5.94
CA THR A 88 12.56 -6.02 5.61
C THR A 88 13.33 -4.77 5.20
N ILE A 89 13.23 -4.37 3.94
CA ILE A 89 14.02 -3.26 3.37
C ILE A 89 13.31 -1.91 3.45
N GLY A 90 12.01 -1.91 3.67
CA GLY A 90 11.19 -0.70 3.70
C GLY A 90 9.70 -1.00 3.63
N VAL A 91 8.93 0.01 3.20
CA VAL A 91 7.46 -0.06 3.08
C VAL A 91 7.02 0.45 1.72
N GLU A 92 6.02 -0.20 1.14
CA GLU A 92 5.30 0.29 -0.02
C GLU A 92 3.93 0.84 0.39
N PHE A 93 3.60 2.01 -0.16
CA PHE A 93 2.28 2.62 -0.09
C PHE A 93 1.71 2.77 -1.50
N MET A 94 0.86 1.83 -1.88
CA MET A 94 0.11 1.88 -3.12
C MET A 94 -1.15 2.72 -2.96
N THR A 95 -1.39 3.61 -3.92
CA THR A 95 -2.58 4.45 -3.99
C THR A 95 -3.59 3.86 -4.98
N THR A 96 -4.87 3.97 -4.63
CA THR A 96 -5.97 3.59 -5.50
C THR A 96 -6.08 4.48 -6.76
N SER A 97 -7.08 4.21 -7.60
CA SER A 97 -7.43 5.06 -8.73
C SER A 97 -8.31 6.23 -8.32
N ILE A 98 -8.26 7.32 -9.10
CA ILE A 98 -9.24 8.42 -8.95
C ILE A 98 -10.63 7.95 -9.43
N THR A 99 -10.71 7.28 -10.59
CA THR A 99 -11.99 6.86 -11.20
C THR A 99 -11.99 5.47 -11.83
N SER A 100 -10.82 4.92 -12.20
CA SER A 100 -10.73 3.65 -12.92
C SER A 100 -11.27 2.48 -12.08
N ALA A 101 -12.02 1.59 -12.72
CA ALA A 101 -12.64 0.45 -12.05
C ALA A 101 -11.58 -0.51 -11.49
N GLY A 102 -11.68 -0.85 -10.20
CA GLY A 102 -10.82 -1.83 -9.53
C GLY A 102 -11.37 -3.26 -9.62
N GLY A 103 -10.65 -4.21 -9.01
CA GLY A 103 -11.05 -5.62 -9.00
C GLY A 103 -12.44 -5.86 -8.40
N LEU A 104 -12.82 -5.11 -7.35
CA LEU A 104 -14.16 -5.18 -6.78
C LEU A 104 -15.25 -4.59 -7.68
N ASP A 105 -14.96 -3.54 -8.44
CA ASP A 105 -15.92 -2.96 -9.40
C ASP A 105 -16.26 -3.96 -10.49
N ALA A 106 -15.27 -4.69 -10.99
CA ALA A 106 -15.45 -5.76 -11.97
C ALA A 106 -16.31 -6.90 -11.39
N ILE A 107 -16.04 -7.32 -10.15
CA ILE A 107 -16.85 -8.34 -9.46
C ILE A 107 -18.30 -7.85 -9.25
N ASN A 108 -18.48 -6.62 -8.78
CA ASN A 108 -19.82 -6.05 -8.55
C ASN A 108 -20.62 -5.95 -9.86
N THR A 109 -19.95 -5.57 -10.95
CA THR A 109 -20.54 -5.51 -12.29
C THR A 109 -20.94 -6.91 -12.78
N ALA A 110 -20.05 -7.91 -12.65
CA ALA A 110 -20.34 -9.29 -13.02
C ALA A 110 -21.52 -9.87 -12.22
N LEU A 111 -21.65 -9.49 -10.95
CA LEU A 111 -22.75 -9.91 -10.07
C LEU A 111 -24.01 -9.04 -10.19
N LYS A 112 -24.07 -8.09 -11.13
CA LYS A 112 -25.19 -7.13 -11.33
C LYS A 112 -25.60 -6.41 -10.04
N ARG A 113 -24.63 -6.07 -9.19
CA ARG A 113 -24.89 -5.34 -7.94
C ARG A 113 -24.91 -3.85 -8.18
N ASP A 114 -25.77 -3.15 -7.44
CA ASP A 114 -25.86 -1.69 -7.49
C ASP A 114 -24.52 -1.07 -7.04
N PRO A 115 -23.82 -0.31 -7.90
CA PRO A 115 -22.58 0.36 -7.56
C PRO A 115 -22.73 1.36 -6.39
N ARG A 116 -23.95 1.84 -6.13
CA ARG A 116 -24.27 2.80 -5.05
C ARG A 116 -24.52 2.12 -3.70
N ASN A 117 -24.62 0.79 -3.69
CA ASN A 117 -24.82 -0.01 -2.48
C ASN A 117 -23.81 -1.17 -2.42
N PRO A 118 -22.50 -0.89 -2.32
CA PRO A 118 -21.46 -1.90 -2.26
C PRO A 118 -21.44 -2.57 -0.88
N LYS A 119 -22.49 -3.33 -0.53
CA LYS A 119 -22.50 -4.20 0.67
C LYS A 119 -21.78 -5.51 0.42
N ILE A 120 -20.66 -5.48 -0.30
CA ILE A 120 -19.60 -6.42 0.03
C ILE A 120 -18.81 -5.70 1.11
N ASP A 121 -19.07 -6.10 2.34
CA ASP A 121 -18.04 -6.01 3.34
C ASP A 121 -16.87 -6.82 2.77
N VAL A 122 -15.81 -6.11 2.37
CA VAL A 122 -14.52 -6.62 1.90
C VAL A 122 -13.65 -7.25 3.02
N PRO A 123 -14.06 -7.48 4.30
CA PRO A 123 -13.21 -8.19 5.25
C PRO A 123 -12.67 -9.51 4.71
N ILE A 124 -13.43 -10.29 3.94
CA ILE A 124 -12.95 -11.59 3.44
C ILE A 124 -11.79 -11.42 2.45
N GLY A 125 -11.90 -10.49 1.49
CA GLY A 125 -10.84 -10.26 0.49
C GLY A 125 -9.57 -9.70 1.12
N ASN A 126 -9.71 -8.69 1.99
CA ASN A 126 -8.59 -8.05 2.64
C ASN A 126 -7.91 -8.98 3.68
N GLN A 127 -8.70 -9.73 4.46
CA GLN A 127 -8.17 -10.71 5.41
C GLN A 127 -7.53 -11.90 4.71
N LEU A 128 -8.10 -12.37 3.59
CA LEU A 128 -7.52 -13.46 2.82
C LEU A 128 -6.19 -13.04 2.17
N LEU A 129 -6.13 -11.84 1.59
CA LEU A 129 -4.89 -11.30 1.06
C LEU A 129 -3.83 -11.18 2.15
N GLY A 130 -4.16 -10.63 3.32
CA GLY A 130 -3.25 -10.55 4.46
C GLY A 130 -2.81 -11.92 5.01
N ALA A 131 -3.71 -12.92 5.02
CA ALA A 131 -3.38 -14.27 5.48
C ALA A 131 -2.42 -15.01 4.53
N LEU A 132 -2.58 -14.80 3.22
CA LEU A 132 -1.73 -15.41 2.19
C LEU A 132 -0.42 -14.63 1.97
N ASN A 133 -0.44 -13.34 2.31
CA ASN A 133 0.66 -12.40 2.15
C ASN A 133 0.88 -11.64 3.47
N PRO A 134 1.53 -12.26 4.48
CA PRO A 134 1.67 -11.69 5.82
C PRO A 134 2.38 -10.32 5.86
N HIS A 135 3.09 -9.96 4.81
CA HIS A 135 3.74 -8.66 4.63
C HIS A 135 2.77 -7.53 4.24
N ILE A 136 1.57 -7.86 3.73
CA ILE A 136 0.52 -6.89 3.48
C ILE A 136 -0.15 -6.56 4.82
N ARG A 137 0.04 -5.32 5.29
CA ARG A 137 -0.58 -4.83 6.52
C ARG A 137 -1.99 -4.32 6.31
N PHE A 138 -2.24 -3.80 5.12
CA PHE A 138 -3.52 -3.24 4.76
C PHE A 138 -3.74 -3.39 3.26
N ALA A 139 -4.96 -3.76 2.90
CA ALA A 139 -5.46 -3.70 1.54
C ALA A 139 -6.88 -3.13 1.59
N ASP A 140 -7.20 -2.26 0.64
CA ASP A 140 -8.55 -1.81 0.35
C ASP A 140 -8.73 -1.76 -1.16
N LEU A 141 -9.60 -2.65 -1.65
CA LEU A 141 -9.80 -2.90 -3.07
C LEU A 141 -11.02 -2.17 -3.64
N GLY A 142 -11.65 -1.30 -2.84
CA GLY A 142 -13.01 -0.81 -3.09
C GLY A 142 -13.17 0.70 -3.07
N HIS A 143 -12.33 1.44 -2.36
CA HIS A 143 -12.41 2.90 -2.39
C HIS A 143 -11.53 3.50 -3.49
N HIS A 144 -12.04 4.58 -4.08
CA HIS A 144 -11.31 5.45 -4.99
C HIS A 144 -10.86 6.72 -4.27
N GLY A 145 -9.87 7.41 -4.83
CA GLY A 145 -9.32 8.65 -4.29
C GLY A 145 -7.82 8.72 -4.48
N TYR A 146 -7.14 9.36 -3.52
CA TYR A 146 -5.72 9.65 -3.61
C TYR A 146 -5.04 9.53 -2.23
N SER A 147 -3.72 9.59 -2.21
CA SER A 147 -2.96 9.61 -0.96
C SER A 147 -2.00 10.79 -0.91
N VAL A 148 -1.77 11.31 0.29
CA VAL A 148 -0.74 12.31 0.58
C VAL A 148 0.32 11.67 1.46
N MET A 149 1.59 11.88 1.09
CA MET A 149 2.75 11.44 1.87
C MET A 149 3.46 12.65 2.48
N THR A 150 3.65 12.64 3.80
CA THR A 150 4.37 13.67 4.53
C THR A 150 5.62 13.07 5.17
N PHE A 151 6.79 13.60 4.86
CA PHE A 151 8.06 13.14 5.40
C PHE A 151 8.57 14.10 6.48
N THR A 152 9.08 13.53 7.57
CA THR A 152 9.82 14.22 8.64
C THR A 152 11.09 13.42 8.94
N ASP A 153 11.98 13.93 9.78
CA ASP A 153 13.17 13.16 10.17
C ASP A 153 12.82 11.91 11.01
N ALA A 154 11.67 11.89 11.69
CA ALA A 154 11.26 10.78 12.53
C ALA A 154 10.42 9.73 11.78
N TYR A 155 9.47 10.19 10.98
CA TYR A 155 8.47 9.34 10.34
C TYR A 155 8.07 9.84 8.95
N ALA A 156 7.57 8.91 8.15
CA ALA A 156 6.85 9.17 6.92
C ALA A 156 5.39 8.77 7.11
N GLU A 157 4.48 9.73 6.96
CA GLU A 157 3.05 9.56 7.18
C GLU A 157 2.30 9.50 5.86
N TRP A 158 1.61 8.39 5.63
CA TRP A 158 0.70 8.18 4.52
C TRP A 158 -0.73 8.45 4.98
N THR A 159 -1.45 9.31 4.26
CA THR A 159 -2.87 9.61 4.48
C THR A 159 -3.65 9.31 3.22
N ALA A 160 -4.58 8.36 3.28
CA ALA A 160 -5.50 8.05 2.19
C ALA A 160 -6.80 8.85 2.31
N TYR A 161 -7.25 9.39 1.18
CA TYR A 161 -8.49 10.13 1.03
C TYR A 161 -9.41 9.36 0.09
N VAL A 162 -10.68 9.25 0.49
CA VAL A 162 -11.74 8.68 -0.36
C VAL A 162 -12.43 9.80 -1.12
N VAL A 163 -12.64 9.56 -2.42
CA VAL A 163 -13.43 10.40 -3.32
C VAL A 163 -14.55 9.54 -3.91
N ASP A 164 -15.78 10.05 -3.91
CA ASP A 164 -16.89 9.42 -4.64
C ASP A 164 -16.81 9.78 -6.12
N LYS A 165 -16.32 8.84 -6.93
CA LYS A 165 -16.17 9.03 -8.39
C LYS A 165 -17.49 9.24 -9.14
N ASN A 166 -18.64 9.01 -8.51
CA ASN A 166 -19.95 9.12 -9.15
C ASN A 166 -20.68 10.44 -8.83
N GLN A 167 -20.05 11.35 -8.07
CA GLN A 167 -20.61 12.66 -7.74
C GLN A 167 -19.88 13.77 -8.51
N PRO A 168 -20.56 14.57 -9.36
CA PRO A 168 -19.95 15.74 -9.99
C PRO A 168 -19.64 16.83 -8.95
N GLU A 169 -18.62 17.66 -9.23
CA GLU A 169 -18.02 18.62 -8.29
C GLU A 169 -19.00 19.56 -7.56
N GLY A 170 -18.66 19.92 -6.32
CA GLY A 170 -19.38 20.89 -5.49
C GLY A 170 -19.67 20.42 -4.05
N PHE A 171 -19.59 19.11 -3.79
CA PHE A 171 -19.91 18.50 -2.49
C PHE A 171 -18.96 17.37 -2.05
N VAL A 172 -17.80 17.20 -2.68
CA VAL A 172 -16.85 16.15 -2.27
C VAL A 172 -16.26 16.54 -0.93
N ARG A 173 -16.86 16.04 0.16
CA ARG A 173 -16.20 15.94 1.46
C ARG A 173 -15.16 14.84 1.31
N GLU A 174 -13.99 15.20 0.82
CA GLU A 174 -12.80 14.34 0.92
C GLU A 174 -12.75 13.83 2.36
N ARG A 175 -12.81 12.51 2.49
CA ARG A 175 -12.80 11.87 3.80
C ARG A 175 -11.49 11.15 3.95
N VAL A 176 -10.73 11.58 4.95
CA VAL A 176 -9.58 10.82 5.45
C VAL A 176 -10.09 9.44 5.83
N PHE A 177 -9.62 8.45 5.08
CA PHE A 177 -10.03 7.07 5.22
C PHE A 177 -9.12 6.33 6.17
N ARG A 178 -7.82 6.52 6.02
CA ARG A 178 -6.81 5.80 6.79
C ARG A 178 -5.50 6.55 6.81
N ARG A 179 -4.75 6.35 7.90
CA ARG A 179 -3.46 6.98 8.12
C ARG A 179 -2.49 5.99 8.73
N LEU A 180 -1.28 5.93 8.18
CA LEU A 180 -0.19 5.11 8.72
C LEU A 180 1.12 5.89 8.76
N ARG A 181 1.98 5.55 9.73
CA ARG A 181 3.36 6.02 9.81
C ARG A 181 4.33 4.86 9.66
N ALA A 182 5.34 5.07 8.82
CA ALA A 182 6.60 4.34 8.85
C ALA A 182 7.66 5.18 9.59
N PHE A 183 8.60 4.53 10.26
CA PHE A 183 9.67 5.20 11.02
C PHE A 183 11.02 4.93 10.36
N ALA A 184 11.90 5.93 10.29
CA ALA A 184 13.13 5.81 9.51
C ALA A 184 14.12 4.76 10.04
N ASP A 185 14.09 4.47 11.34
CA ASP A 185 15.00 3.51 12.01
C ASP A 185 14.29 2.23 12.47
N SER A 186 13.08 1.96 11.95
CA SER A 186 12.28 0.82 12.38
C SER A 186 11.43 0.29 11.24
N THR A 187 11.26 -1.02 11.19
CA THR A 187 10.33 -1.66 10.25
C THR A 187 8.88 -1.55 10.70
N GLN A 188 8.60 -0.96 11.88
CA GLN A 188 7.25 -0.88 12.40
C GLN A 188 6.38 0.10 11.60
N LEU A 189 5.11 -0.27 11.47
CA LEU A 189 4.05 0.59 10.96
C LEU A 189 3.08 0.89 12.10
N GLN A 190 2.75 2.17 12.27
CA GLN A 190 1.74 2.63 13.23
C GLN A 190 0.52 3.13 12.49
N GLU A 191 -0.65 2.55 12.76
CA GLU A 191 -1.92 3.11 12.34
C GLU A 191 -2.29 4.28 13.26
N LEU A 192 -2.75 5.38 12.65
CA LEU A 192 -3.18 6.57 13.38
C LEU A 192 -4.71 6.64 13.42
N PRO A 193 -5.29 7.30 14.45
CA PRO A 193 -6.72 7.59 14.44
C PRO A 193 -7.10 8.47 13.24
N PRO A 194 -8.38 8.42 12.82
CA PRO A 194 -8.91 9.34 11.83
C PRO A 194 -8.66 10.80 12.23
N LEU A 195 -8.43 11.68 11.25
CA LEU A 195 -8.30 13.11 11.51
C LEU A 195 -9.64 13.66 12.01
N ASP A 196 -9.61 14.37 13.13
CA ASP A 196 -10.76 15.12 13.59
C ASP A 196 -11.03 16.32 12.65
N ALA A 197 -12.06 17.12 12.95
CA ALA A 197 -12.41 18.27 12.12
C ALA A 197 -11.37 19.41 12.20
N TRP A 198 -10.64 19.51 13.31
CA TRP A 198 -9.69 20.60 13.58
C TRP A 198 -8.33 20.35 12.94
N ASP A 199 -7.82 19.12 13.01
CA ASP A 199 -6.57 18.73 12.37
C ASP A 199 -6.63 18.84 10.84
N ARG A 200 -7.84 18.71 10.26
CA ARG A 200 -8.07 18.90 8.82
C ARG A 200 -7.85 20.35 8.38
N LEU A 201 -8.29 21.32 9.17
CA LEU A 201 -8.19 22.74 8.83
C LEU A 201 -6.74 23.24 8.87
N GLN A 202 -5.92 22.70 9.76
CA GLN A 202 -4.51 23.11 9.89
C GLN A 202 -3.59 22.57 8.78
N ARG A 203 -4.01 21.55 8.02
CA ARG A 203 -3.19 20.95 6.95
C ARG A 203 -3.50 21.50 5.54
N LEU A 204 -4.56 22.29 5.39
CA LEU A 204 -4.98 22.89 4.12
C LEU A 204 -4.55 24.37 3.99
N GLY A 205 -3.91 24.94 5.01
CA GLY A 205 -3.34 26.30 5.01
C GLY A 205 -1.81 26.26 4.99
#